data_AF-A0A2J8VR66-F1
#
_entry.id   AF-A0A2J8VR66-F1
#
_cell.length_a   1.000
_cell.length_b   1.000
_cell.length_c   1.000
_cell.angle_alpha   90.00
_cell.angle_beta   90.00
_cell.angle_gamma   90.00
#
_symmetry.space_group_name_H-M   'P 1'
#
loop_
_entity.id
_entity.type
_entity.pdbx_description
1 polymer ?
#
loop_
_entity_poly.entity_id
_entity_poly.type
_entity_poly.pdbx_seq_one_letter_code
_entity_poly.pdbx_strand_id
1 'polypeptide(L)'
;MEPWPLLLLFSLCSAGLVLGSEHETRLVAKLFKDYSSVVRPVEDHHQVVEVTVGLQLIQLINVDEVNQIVTTNVRLKQCRW
;
A
#
# COMPACT_ATOMS: atom_id res chain seq x y z
N MET A 1 -7.08 45.62 -8.82
CA MET A 1 -7.31 44.24 -9.30
C MET A 1 -7.48 43.42 -8.05
N GLU A 2 -8.73 43.23 -7.63
CA GLU A 2 -9.06 42.93 -6.23
C GLU A 2 -8.79 41.45 -5.90
N PRO A 3 -8.02 41.12 -4.84
CA PRO A 3 -7.58 39.75 -4.54
C PRO A 3 -8.64 38.90 -3.80
N TRP A 4 -9.77 39.48 -3.43
CA TRP A 4 -10.80 38.79 -2.64
C TRP A 4 -11.42 37.53 -3.27
N PRO A 5 -11.62 37.37 -4.60
CA PRO A 5 -12.18 36.12 -5.14
C PRO A 5 -11.18 34.96 -5.04
N LEU A 6 -9.87 35.25 -5.09
CA LEU A 6 -8.83 34.23 -4.90
C LEU A 6 -8.77 33.75 -3.46
N LEU A 7 -9.00 34.65 -2.49
CA LEU A 7 -9.06 34.29 -1.07
C LEU A 7 -10.29 33.43 -0.76
N LEU A 8 -11.44 33.72 -1.39
CA LEU A 8 -12.65 32.89 -1.26
C LEU A 8 -12.45 31.50 -1.87
N LEU A 9 -11.84 31.43 -3.06
CA LEU A 9 -11.48 30.16 -3.69
C LEU A 9 -10.48 29.36 -2.85
N PHE A 10 -9.48 30.01 -2.28
CA PHE A 10 -8.50 29.37 -1.40
C PHE A 10 -9.16 28.84 -0.11
N SER A 11 -10.04 29.64 0.50
CA SER A 11 -10.81 29.23 1.68
C SER A 11 -11.72 28.03 1.38
N LEU A 12 -12.47 28.06 0.28
CA LEU A 12 -13.36 26.97 -0.12
C LEU A 12 -12.57 25.69 -0.44
N CYS A 13 -11.41 25.82 -1.10
CA CYS A 13 -10.53 24.71 -1.42
C CYS A 13 -9.91 24.08 -0.15
N SER A 14 -9.50 24.92 0.81
CA SER A 14 -8.97 24.44 2.09
C SER A 14 -10.02 23.68 2.91
N ALA A 15 -11.28 24.11 2.90
CA ALA A 15 -12.37 23.43 3.60
C ALA A 15 -12.68 22.04 3.00
N GLY A 16 -12.63 21.91 1.67
CA GLY A 16 -12.81 20.61 1.00
C GLY A 16 -11.69 19.60 1.31
N LEU A 17 -10.44 20.06 1.44
CA LEU A 17 -9.30 19.21 1.79
C LEU A 17 -9.39 18.68 3.22
N VAL A 18 -9.90 19.47 4.17
CA VAL A 18 -10.02 19.07 5.58
C VAL A 18 -11.03 17.95 5.79
N LEU A 19 -12.14 17.94 5.04
CA LEU A 19 -13.19 16.93 5.17
C LEU A 19 -12.73 15.52 4.76
N GLY A 20 -11.85 15.40 3.76
CA GLY A 20 -11.33 14.10 3.30
C GLY A 20 -10.52 13.37 4.38
N SER A 21 -9.72 14.12 5.14
CA SER A 21 -8.83 13.59 6.19
C SER A 21 -9.58 12.95 7.36
N GLU A 22 -10.69 13.56 7.79
CA GLU A 22 -11.50 13.02 8.89
C GLU A 22 -12.21 11.72 8.49
N HIS A 23 -12.75 11.67 7.27
CA HIS A 23 -13.44 10.49 6.75
C HIS A 23 -12.47 9.31 6.57
N GLU A 24 -11.27 9.58 6.06
CA GLU A 24 -10.19 8.59 5.95
C GLU A 24 -9.81 8.05 7.33
N THR A 25 -9.55 8.94 8.30
CA THR A 25 -9.17 8.55 9.66
C THR A 25 -10.25 7.69 10.33
N ARG A 26 -11.53 8.05 10.16
CA ARG A 26 -12.66 7.26 10.68
C ARG A 26 -12.78 5.89 10.01
N LEU A 27 -12.55 5.80 8.70
CA LEU A 27 -12.59 4.54 7.96
C LEU A 27 -11.47 3.61 8.40
N VAL A 28 -10.25 4.12 8.52
CA VAL A 28 -9.08 3.38 9.01
C VAL A 28 -9.33 2.86 10.43
N ALA A 29 -9.79 3.73 11.34
CA ALA A 29 -10.12 3.33 12.70
C ALA A 29 -11.20 2.24 12.75
N LYS A 30 -12.23 2.33 11.90
CA LYS A 30 -13.29 1.32 11.82
C LYS A 30 -12.80 -0.01 11.24
N LEU A 31 -11.95 0.02 10.20
CA LEU A 31 -11.45 -1.17 9.54
C LEU A 31 -10.50 -1.96 10.45
N PHE A 32 -9.66 -1.28 11.23
CA PHE A 32 -8.68 -1.92 12.10
C PHE A 32 -9.19 -2.26 13.52
N LYS A 33 -10.39 -1.80 13.90
CA LYS A 33 -10.92 -2.00 15.27
C LYS A 33 -11.04 -3.48 15.67
N ASP A 34 -11.53 -4.31 14.77
CA ASP A 34 -11.79 -5.73 15.01
C ASP A 34 -11.02 -6.64 14.02
N TYR A 35 -9.94 -6.11 13.41
CA TYR A 35 -9.12 -6.84 12.45
C TYR A 35 -7.94 -7.54 13.15
N SER A 36 -7.90 -8.87 13.09
CA SER A 36 -6.77 -9.67 13.60
C SER A 36 -5.80 -10.01 12.47
N SER A 37 -4.56 -9.53 12.58
CA SER A 37 -3.49 -9.80 11.60
C SER A 37 -2.93 -11.22 11.66
N VAL A 38 -3.26 -11.97 12.71
CA VAL A 38 -2.77 -13.35 12.92
C VAL A 38 -3.68 -14.37 12.25
N VAL A 39 -4.95 -14.02 12.03
CA VAL A 39 -5.95 -14.91 11.45
C VAL A 39 -5.92 -14.80 9.93
N ARG A 40 -6.02 -15.96 9.26
CA ARG A 40 -6.10 -16.05 7.80
C ARG A 40 -7.38 -15.31 7.32
N PRO A 41 -7.28 -14.37 6.37
CA PRO A 41 -8.41 -13.54 5.95
C PRO A 41 -9.35 -14.32 5.03
N VAL A 42 -10.23 -15.13 5.60
CA VAL A 42 -11.20 -15.95 4.85
C VAL A 42 -12.53 -16.00 5.59
N GLU A 43 -13.63 -15.89 4.86
CA GLU A 43 -14.99 -16.00 5.42
C GLU A 43 -15.28 -17.45 5.86
N ASP A 44 -14.94 -18.43 5.02
CA ASP A 44 -15.08 -19.86 5.32
C ASP A 44 -13.73 -20.55 5.55
N HIS A 45 -13.64 -21.38 6.59
CA HIS A 45 -12.41 -22.13 6.86
C HIS A 45 -12.01 -23.12 5.76
N HIS A 46 -12.96 -23.52 4.90
CA HIS A 46 -12.74 -24.46 3.80
C HIS A 46 -12.14 -23.82 2.54
N GLN A 47 -12.17 -22.50 2.41
CA GLN A 47 -11.64 -21.83 1.22
C GLN A 47 -10.11 -21.67 1.30
N VAL A 48 -9.45 -21.82 0.16
CA VAL A 48 -8.00 -21.70 0.00
C VAL A 48 -7.63 -20.27 -0.38
N VAL A 49 -6.56 -19.73 0.20
CA VAL A 49 -6.01 -18.43 -0.17
C VAL A 49 -4.96 -18.64 -1.26
N GLU A 50 -5.21 -18.12 -2.46
CA GLU A 50 -4.25 -18.16 -3.56
C GLU A 50 -3.22 -17.04 -3.40
N VAL A 51 -1.96 -17.41 -3.17
CA VAL A 51 -0.86 -16.47 -2.99
C VAL A 51 -0.06 -16.38 -4.29
N THR A 52 -0.22 -15.28 -5.00
CA THR A 52 0.59 -15.01 -6.20
C THR A 52 1.87 -14.26 -5.83
N VAL A 53 3.01 -14.93 -5.99
CA VAL A 53 4.33 -14.32 -5.77
C VAL A 53 4.99 -14.05 -7.12
N GLY A 54 5.33 -12.78 -7.35
CA GLY A 54 6.16 -12.35 -8.46
C GLY A 54 7.53 -11.93 -7.96
N LEU A 55 8.58 -12.27 -8.71
CA LEU A 55 9.92 -11.74 -8.49
C LEU A 55 10.27 -10.84 -9.67
N GLN A 56 10.76 -9.65 -9.38
CA GLN A 56 11.34 -8.77 -10.39
C GLN A 56 12.84 -8.68 -10.12
N LEU A 57 13.64 -9.21 -11.03
CA LEU A 57 15.08 -9.01 -11.01
C LEU A 57 15.39 -7.53 -11.28
N ILE A 58 16.16 -6.91 -10.40
CA ILE A 58 16.65 -5.55 -10.58
C ILE A 58 18.04 -5.61 -11.22
N GLN A 59 18.96 -6.31 -10.58
CA GLN A 59 20.36 -6.35 -11.01
C GLN A 59 21.06 -7.64 -10.56
N LEU A 60 21.97 -8.13 -11.42
CA LEU A 60 22.94 -9.17 -11.08
C LEU A 60 24.21 -8.50 -10.50
N ILE A 61 24.52 -8.76 -9.22
CA ILE A 61 25.60 -8.10 -8.48
C ILE A 61 26.92 -8.83 -8.69
N ASN A 62 26.92 -10.15 -8.51
CA ASN A 62 28.12 -10.96 -8.69
C ASN A 62 27.74 -12.40 -9.04
N VAL A 63 28.63 -13.07 -9.79
CA VAL A 63 28.55 -14.50 -10.10
C VAL A 63 29.91 -15.09 -9.73
N ASP A 64 29.90 -15.99 -8.76
CA ASP A 64 31.05 -16.81 -8.41
C ASP A 64 30.86 -18.20 -9.01
N GLU A 65 31.53 -18.46 -10.14
CA GLU A 65 31.43 -19.73 -10.87
C GLU A 65 32.15 -20.88 -10.15
N VAL A 66 33.14 -20.57 -9.31
CA VAL A 66 33.89 -21.58 -8.56
C VAL A 66 33.09 -22.05 -7.36
N ASN A 67 32.43 -21.12 -6.66
CA ASN A 67 31.57 -21.43 -5.52
C ASN A 67 30.09 -21.65 -5.89
N GLN A 68 29.71 -21.45 -7.16
CA GLN A 68 28.33 -21.55 -7.68
C GLN A 68 27.34 -20.63 -6.94
N ILE A 69 27.81 -19.43 -6.54
CA ILE A 69 26.99 -18.45 -5.81
C ILE A 69 26.67 -17.29 -6.75
N VAL A 70 25.37 -17.01 -6.89
CA VAL A 70 24.86 -15.88 -7.65
C VAL A 70 24.22 -14.88 -6.71
N THR A 71 24.79 -13.68 -6.64
CA THR A 71 24.27 -12.58 -5.82
C THR A 71 23.48 -11.64 -6.73
N THR A 72 22.16 -11.56 -6.52
CA THR A 72 21.25 -10.68 -7.29
C THR A 72 20.42 -9.80 -6.39
N ASN A 73 20.20 -8.55 -6.80
CA ASN A 73 19.16 -7.71 -6.23
C ASN A 73 17.82 -8.05 -6.89
N VAL A 74 16.90 -8.58 -6.10
CA VAL A 74 15.54 -8.92 -6.54
C VAL A 74 14.53 -8.14 -5.71
N ARG A 75 13.48 -7.65 -6.38
CA ARG A 75 12.30 -7.08 -5.71
C ARG A 75 11.22 -8.13 -5.64
N LEU A 76 10.80 -8.46 -4.43
CA LEU A 76 9.65 -9.31 -4.21
C LEU A 76 8.38 -8.49 -4.45
N LYS A 77 7.58 -8.94 -5.41
CA LYS A 77 6.22 -8.46 -5.65
C LYS A 77 5.26 -9.49 -5.08
N GLN A 78 4.81 -9.23 -3.86
CA GLN A 78 3.67 -9.94 -3.32
C GLN A 78 2.43 -9.35 -4.00
N CYS A 79 1.88 -10.06 -4.99
CA CYS A 79 0.63 -9.65 -5.62
C CYS A 79 -0.48 -9.87 -4.59
N ARG A 80 -1.18 -8.77 -4.30
CA ARG A 80 -2.21 -8.65 -3.28
C ARG A 80 -3.25 -9.76 -3.45
N TRP A 81 -3.43 -10.57 -2.40
CA TRP A 81 -4.62 -11.37 -2.14
C TRP A 81 -5.73 -10.51 -1.57
#